data_AF-A0A1Q8KTP3-F1
#
_entry.id   AF-A0A1Q8KTP3-F1
#
_cell.length_a   1.000
_cell.length_b   1.000
_cell.length_c   1.000
_cell.angle_alpha   90.00
_cell.angle_beta   90.00
_cell.angle_gamma   90.00
#
_symmetry.space_group_name_H-M   'P 1'
#
loop_
_entity.id
_entity.type
_entity.pdbx_description
1 polymer ?
#
loop_
_entity_poly.entity_id
_entity_poly.type
_entity_poly.pdbx_seq_one_letter_code
_entity_poly.pdbx_strand_id
1 'polypeptide(L)' 'MRRRLLIPETEIVVCGVGIGWIDPDEPANSLRTSRVPVETFATFHR' A
#
# COMPACT_ATOMS: atom_id res chain seq x y z
N MET A 1 8.74 17.39 -2.21
CA MET A 1 9.15 16.04 -2.65
C MET A 1 9.84 16.10 -4.01
N ARG A 2 9.11 16.36 -5.09
CA ARG A 2 9.59 16.53 -6.48
C ARG A 2 10.94 17.27 -6.64
N ARG A 3 11.05 18.52 -6.15
CA ARG A 3 12.30 19.32 -6.21
C ARG A 3 13.49 18.68 -5.49
N ARG A 4 13.26 17.96 -4.39
CA ARG A 4 14.33 17.34 -3.58
C ARG A 4 14.83 16.02 -4.18
N LEU A 5 14.02 15.39 -5.04
CA LEU A 5 14.32 14.10 -5.68
C LEU A 5 14.62 14.25 -7.18
N LEU A 6 14.73 15.49 -7.67
CA LEU A 6 15.05 15.81 -9.07
C LEU A 6 14.12 15.14 -10.10
N ILE A 7 12.84 14.98 -9.76
CA ILE A 7 11.87 14.31 -10.63
C ILE A 7 11.51 15.22 -11.82
N PRO A 8 11.61 14.77 -13.09
CA PRO A 8 11.31 15.56 -14.31
C PRO A 8 9.85 16.03 -14.39
N GLU A 9 9.57 17.18 -15.03
CA GLU A 9 8.20 17.76 -15.12
C GLU A 9 7.17 16.86 -15.78
N THR A 10 7.64 15.93 -16.60
CA THR A 10 6.85 14.89 -17.26
C THR A 10 6.44 13.74 -16.35
N GLU A 11 6.91 13.72 -15.10
CA GLU A 11 6.66 12.63 -14.15
C GLU A 11 5.98 13.13 -12.87
N ILE A 12 5.20 12.24 -12.26
CA ILE A 12 4.54 12.49 -10.98
C ILE A 12 4.85 11.37 -10.00
N VAL A 13 4.87 11.69 -8.71
CA VAL A 13 4.96 10.65 -7.69
C VAL A 13 3.56 10.20 -7.31
N VAL A 14 3.31 8.92 -7.55
CA VAL A 14 2.02 8.29 -7.27
C VAL A 14 1.92 7.90 -5.79
N CYS A 15 2.94 7.23 -5.26
CA CYS A 15 3.01 6.83 -3.86
C CYS A 15 4.46 6.61 -3.41
N GLY A 16 4.64 6.41 -2.10
CA GLY A 16 5.87 5.89 -1.51
C GLY A 16 5.59 4.60 -0.77
N VAL A 17 6.61 3.75 -0.62
CA VAL A 17 6.51 2.48 0.11
C VAL A 17 7.59 2.47 1.19
N GLY A 18 7.18 2.34 2.45
CA GLY A 18 8.10 2.08 3.55
C GLY A 18 8.48 0.60 3.58
N ILE A 19 9.78 0.31 3.65
CA ILE A 19 10.32 -1.05 3.76
C ILE A 19 11.32 -1.05 4.91
N GLY A 20 11.16 -1.99 5.84
CA GLY A 20 11.98 -2.11 7.04
C GLY A 20 11.45 -3.20 7.97
N TRP A 21 12.00 -3.24 9.18
CA TRP A 21 11.54 -4.16 10.22
C TRP A 21 10.32 -3.56 10.95
N ILE A 22 9.34 -4.42 11.23
CA ILE A 22 8.14 -4.02 11.96
C ILE A 22 8.48 -3.75 13.43
N ASP A 23 7.92 -2.68 14.00
CA ASP A 23 7.89 -2.49 15.45
C ASP A 23 6.75 -3.35 16.01
N PRO A 24 7.04 -4.42 16.77
CA PRO A 24 6.02 -5.30 17.31
C PRO A 24 5.18 -4.63 18.40
N ASP A 25 5.67 -3.55 19.03
CA ASP A 25 5.03 -2.86 20.14
C ASP A 25 4.12 -1.71 19.67
N GLU A 26 4.23 -1.30 18.40
CA GLU A 26 3.37 -0.28 17.80
C GLU A 26 1.93 -0.81 17.63
N PRO A 27 0.92 -0.25 18.34
CA PRO A 27 -0.45 -0.77 18.32
C PRO A 27 -1.07 -0.86 16.93
N ALA A 28 -0.72 0.05 16.02
CA ALA A 28 -1.23 0.03 14.64
C ALA A 28 -0.88 -1.27 13.89
N ASN A 29 0.24 -1.92 14.23
CA ASN A 29 0.69 -3.16 13.59
C ASN A 29 -0.14 -4.39 13.99
N SER A 30 -0.94 -4.28 15.06
CA SER A 30 -1.88 -5.31 15.48
C SER A 30 -3.23 -5.25 14.76
N LEU A 31 -3.55 -4.15 14.09
CA LEU A 31 -4.83 -3.95 13.40
C LEU A 31 -5.04 -5.01 12.31
N ARG A 32 -6.22 -5.63 12.30
CA ARG A 32 -6.68 -6.49 11.20
C ARG A 32 -7.83 -5.80 10.48
N THR A 33 -7.57 -5.38 9.25
CA THR A 33 -8.58 -4.75 8.38
C THR A 33 -9.51 -5.80 7.77
N SER A 34 -10.80 -5.48 7.60
CA SER A 34 -11.75 -6.36 6.92
C SER A 34 -11.51 -6.44 5.40
N ARG A 35 -12.01 -7.51 4.77
CA ARG A 35 -12.05 -7.69 3.31
C ARG A 35 -13.42 -8.22 2.92
N VAL A 36 -13.87 -7.90 1.72
CA VAL A 36 -15.08 -8.52 1.15
C VAL A 36 -14.80 -10.00 0.82
N PRO A 37 -15.80 -10.90 0.94
CA PRO A 37 -15.68 -12.28 0.46
C PRO A 37 -15.32 -12.34 -1.03
N VAL A 38 -14.64 -13.39 -1.47
CA VAL A 38 -14.16 -13.52 -2.86
C VAL A 38 -15.31 -13.60 -3.86
N GLU A 39 -16.43 -14.20 -3.44
CA GLU A 39 -17.67 -14.32 -4.20
C GLU A 39 -18.32 -12.96 -4.48
N THR A 40 -17.89 -11.90 -3.78
CA THR A 40 -18.36 -10.53 -4.02
C THR A 40 -17.76 -9.93 -5.30
N PHE A 41 -16.56 -10.35 -5.70
CA PHE A 41 -15.84 -9.72 -6.81
C PHE A 41 -15.32 -10.70 -7.88
N ALA A 42 -15.33 -12.01 -7.63
CA ALA A 42 -14.81 -13.00 -8.55
C ALA A 42 -15.87 -14.04 -8.94
N THR A 43 -15.85 -14.42 -10.22
CA THR A 43 -16.59 -15.56 -10.77
C THR A 43 -15.59 -16.63 -11.21
N PHE A 44 -15.80 -17.87 -10.78
CA PHE A 44 -14.93 -18.99 -11.12
C PHE A 44 -15.50 -19.81 -12.28
N HIS A 45 -14.65 -20.26 -13.18
CA HIS A 45 -14.99 -21.09 -14.35
C HIS A 45 -14.19 -22.41 -14.30
N ARG A 46 -14.68 -23.44 -14.99
CA ARG A 46 -14.04 -24.75 -15.09
C ARG A 46 -13.12 -24.83 -16.30
#